data_AF-A0A0D7NU92-F1
#
_entry.id   AF-A0A0D7NU92-F1
#
_cell.length_a   1.000
_cell.length_b   1.000
_cell.length_c   1.000
_cell.angle_alpha   90.00
_cell.angle_beta   90.00
_cell.angle_gamma   90.00
#
_symmetry.space_group_name_H-M   'P 1'
#
loop_
_entity.id
_entity.type
_entity.pdbx_description
1 polymer ?
#
loop_
_entity_poly.entity_id
_entity_poly.type
_entity_poly.pdbx_seq_one_letter_code
_entity_poly.pdbx_strand_id
1 'polypeptide(L)'
;MQIYHPKNIFPIQMPGPDDLAALLVISRNQLFPDAKPLADGDAREYLQQFAMAFQFVSTLRRVDDFQGRLGDWYARAESWHAERGNTAASVSLAPLMCAVLAAGDIRWQAPPDRWPHDVLAGLAWSGGAVATPAWRDVLRTKTCRPMVPVKLERHSAPHPLIYSPGAG
;
A
#
# COMPACT_ATOMS: atom_id res chain seq x y z
N MET A 1 -1.92 -22.63 0.48
CA MET A 1 -1.70 -21.24 0.02
C MET A 1 -1.65 -21.25 -1.50
N GLN A 2 -2.58 -20.56 -2.17
CA GLN A 2 -2.52 -20.37 -3.62
C GLN A 2 -1.52 -19.24 -3.91
N ILE A 3 -0.53 -19.53 -4.75
CA ILE A 3 0.57 -18.63 -5.07
C ILE A 3 0.10 -17.67 -6.18
N TYR A 4 0.29 -16.37 -5.96
CA TYR A 4 -0.15 -15.32 -6.89
C TYR A 4 0.88 -15.10 -8.00
N HIS A 5 0.54 -15.50 -9.23
CA HIS A 5 1.39 -15.29 -10.40
C HIS A 5 0.73 -14.34 -11.41
N PRO A 6 1.09 -13.05 -11.46
CA PRO A 6 0.64 -12.18 -12.54
C PRO A 6 1.33 -12.60 -13.84
N LYS A 7 0.60 -13.30 -14.72
CA LYS A 7 1.02 -13.62 -16.09
C LYS A 7 0.76 -12.40 -16.98
N ASN A 8 1.78 -11.98 -17.74
CA ASN A 8 1.84 -10.84 -18.68
C ASN A 8 2.23 -9.47 -18.10
N ILE A 9 3.54 -9.19 -18.17
CA ILE A 9 4.16 -7.89 -17.93
C ILE A 9 4.14 -7.12 -19.26
N PHE A 10 3.16 -6.25 -19.51
CA PHE A 10 3.47 -5.14 -20.41
C PHE A 10 4.38 -4.21 -19.61
N PRO A 11 5.51 -3.72 -20.16
CA PRO A 11 6.44 -2.93 -19.38
C PRO A 11 5.80 -1.58 -19.04
N ILE A 12 5.22 -1.48 -17.84
CA ILE A 12 5.06 -0.18 -17.20
C ILE A 12 6.50 0.27 -16.96
N GLN A 13 6.93 1.31 -17.66
CA GLN A 13 8.24 1.88 -17.41
C GLN A 13 8.28 2.31 -15.95
N MET A 14 9.19 1.69 -15.19
CA MET A 14 9.40 2.03 -13.80
C MET A 14 10.07 3.41 -13.71
N PRO A 15 9.77 4.20 -12.66
CA PRO A 15 10.50 5.42 -12.36
C PRO A 15 12.00 5.14 -12.21
N GLY A 16 12.82 6.12 -12.61
CA GLY A 16 14.25 6.09 -12.33
C GLY A 16 14.57 6.31 -10.84
N PRO A 17 15.85 6.23 -10.43
CA PRO A 17 16.25 6.44 -9.05
C PRO A 17 15.83 7.80 -8.47
N ASP A 18 15.97 8.87 -9.26
CA ASP A 18 15.61 10.24 -8.84
C ASP A 18 14.10 10.40 -8.69
N ASP A 19 13.33 9.80 -9.60
CA ASP A 19 11.87 9.77 -9.55
C ASP A 19 11.39 9.00 -8.31
N LEU A 20 12.01 7.86 -7.98
CA LEU A 20 11.70 7.08 -6.78
C LEU A 20 11.98 7.89 -5.51
N ALA A 21 13.10 8.58 -5.44
CA ALA A 21 13.42 9.45 -4.31
C ALA A 21 12.39 10.59 -4.17
N ALA A 22 12.00 11.22 -5.28
CA ALA A 22 10.99 12.28 -5.27
C ALA A 22 9.60 11.75 -4.87
N LEU A 23 9.18 10.60 -5.40
CA LEU A 23 7.91 9.94 -5.06
C LEU A 23 7.86 9.56 -3.57
N LEU A 24 8.96 9.06 -3.03
CA LEU A 24 9.08 8.77 -1.60
C LEU A 24 8.88 10.04 -0.77
N VAL A 25 9.56 11.14 -1.10
CA VAL A 25 9.42 12.41 -0.37
C VAL A 25 7.97 12.92 -0.42
N ILE A 26 7.35 12.91 -1.61
CA ILE A 26 5.96 13.37 -1.79
C ILE A 26 5.00 12.54 -0.93
N SER A 27 5.06 11.21 -1.05
CA SER A 27 4.14 10.30 -0.35
C SER A 27 4.36 10.30 1.16
N ARG A 28 5.62 10.37 1.62
CA ARG A 28 5.96 10.46 3.03
C ARG A 28 5.48 11.75 3.67
N ASN A 29 5.68 12.91 3.02
CA ASN A 29 5.22 14.19 3.54
C ASN A 29 3.69 14.26 3.59
N GLN A 30 3.00 13.58 2.67
CA GLN A 30 1.54 13.50 2.69
C GLN A 30 1.01 12.59 3.81
N LEU A 31 1.69 11.49 4.12
CA LEU A 31 1.32 10.59 5.21
C LEU A 31 1.72 11.12 6.59
N PHE A 32 2.87 11.76 6.66
CA PHE A 32 3.53 12.18 7.88
C PHE A 32 4.07 13.61 7.72
N PRO A 33 3.19 14.63 7.71
CA PRO A 33 3.56 16.02 7.45
C PRO A 33 4.59 16.59 8.43
N ASP A 34 4.77 15.97 9.61
CA ASP A 34 5.71 16.38 10.65
C ASP A 34 6.85 15.39 10.90
N ALA A 35 7.01 14.38 10.04
CA ALA A 35 8.05 13.37 10.25
C ALA A 35 9.46 13.95 10.01
N LYS A 36 10.30 13.89 11.05
CA LYS A 36 11.72 14.27 10.99
C LYS A 36 12.43 13.61 9.81
N PRO A 37 13.46 14.24 9.21
CA PRO A 37 14.29 13.59 8.20
C PRO A 37 14.83 12.25 8.69
N LEU A 38 14.91 11.26 7.80
CA LEU A 38 15.53 9.98 8.09
C LEU A 38 17.05 10.19 8.24
N ALA A 39 17.69 9.50 9.19
CA ALA A 39 19.15 9.47 9.27
C ALA A 39 19.75 8.76 8.04
N ASP A 40 20.97 9.09 7.61
CA ASP A 40 21.51 8.64 6.31
C ASP A 40 21.45 7.12 6.08
N GLY A 41 21.72 6.31 7.12
CA GLY A 41 21.61 4.85 7.06
C GLY A 41 20.16 4.39 6.89
N ASP A 42 19.26 4.91 7.72
CA ASP A 42 17.83 4.61 7.68
C ASP A 42 17.19 5.09 6.37
N ALA A 43 17.65 6.22 5.82
CA ALA A 43 17.15 6.78 4.57
C ALA A 43 17.42 5.85 3.39
N ARG A 44 18.60 5.23 3.35
CA ARG A 44 18.97 4.27 2.30
C ARG A 44 18.14 3.00 2.39
N GLU A 45 18.00 2.44 3.58
CA GLU A 45 17.18 1.25 3.78
C GLU A 45 15.70 1.53 3.46
N TYR A 46 15.17 2.66 3.95
CA TYR A 46 13.80 3.07 3.68
C TYR A 46 13.54 3.27 2.19
N LEU A 47 14.48 3.90 1.46
CA LEU A 47 14.39 4.06 0.01
C LEU A 47 14.41 2.72 -0.72
N GLN A 48 15.24 1.77 -0.28
CA GLN A 48 15.26 0.42 -0.85
C GLN A 48 13.94 -0.32 -0.61
N GLN A 49 13.43 -0.29 0.63
CA GLN A 49 12.13 -0.88 0.97
C GLN A 49 10.99 -0.22 0.18
N PHE A 50 11.04 1.10 0.00
CA PHE A 50 10.09 1.84 -0.82
C PHE A 50 10.17 1.43 -2.29
N ALA A 51 11.36 1.35 -2.89
CA ALA A 51 11.53 0.96 -4.29
C ALA A 51 11.01 -0.46 -4.55
N MET A 52 11.30 -1.39 -3.63
CA MET A 52 10.79 -2.76 -3.67
C MET A 52 9.27 -2.79 -3.55
N ALA A 53 8.70 -2.07 -2.59
CA ALA A 53 7.26 -1.95 -2.44
C ALA A 53 6.63 -1.34 -3.70
N PHE A 54 7.17 -0.25 -4.23
CA PHE A 54 6.67 0.44 -5.40
C PHE A 54 6.66 -0.46 -6.63
N GLN A 55 7.69 -1.29 -6.80
CA GLN A 55 7.74 -2.31 -7.85
C GLN A 55 6.64 -3.36 -7.68
N PHE A 56 6.50 -3.94 -6.49
CA PHE A 56 5.42 -4.89 -6.21
C PHE A 56 4.06 -4.29 -6.57
N VAL A 57 3.78 -3.10 -6.03
CA VAL A 57 2.54 -2.36 -6.20
C VAL A 57 2.24 -2.05 -7.67
N SER A 58 3.24 -1.58 -8.41
CA SER A 58 3.12 -1.25 -9.83
C SER A 58 2.98 -2.47 -10.74
N THR A 59 3.24 -3.68 -10.22
CA THR A 59 3.09 -4.93 -10.98
C THR A 59 1.78 -5.67 -10.68
N LEU A 60 0.93 -5.13 -9.81
CA LEU A 60 -0.41 -5.63 -9.57
C LEU A 60 -1.29 -5.35 -10.80
N ARG A 61 -1.34 -6.31 -11.73
CA ARG A 61 -1.95 -6.11 -13.06
C ARG A 61 -3.40 -6.50 -13.20
N ARG A 62 -4.01 -7.23 -12.27
CA ARG A 62 -5.43 -7.59 -12.32
C ARG A 62 -5.69 -8.52 -11.16
N VAL A 63 -6.38 -8.03 -10.16
CA VAL A 63 -7.24 -8.91 -9.40
C VAL A 63 -8.43 -8.08 -9.00
N ASP A 64 -9.57 -8.38 -9.61
CA ASP A 64 -10.87 -7.95 -9.12
C ASP A 64 -11.05 -8.33 -7.62
N ASP A 65 -10.19 -9.23 -7.11
CA ASP A 65 -10.13 -9.71 -5.73
C ASP A 65 -9.13 -9.02 -4.79
N PHE A 66 -8.34 -8.03 -5.20
CA PHE A 66 -7.32 -7.45 -4.30
C PHE A 66 -7.81 -6.19 -3.58
N GLN A 67 -8.87 -6.36 -2.78
CA GLN A 67 -9.24 -5.46 -1.70
C GLN A 67 -8.86 -6.17 -0.39
N GLY A 68 -7.84 -5.67 0.30
CA GLY A 68 -7.29 -6.37 1.47
C GLY A 68 -6.73 -5.41 2.50
N ARG A 69 -6.45 -5.95 3.69
CA ARG A 69 -5.77 -5.19 4.75
C ARG A 69 -4.33 -4.96 4.33
N LEU A 70 -3.72 -3.85 4.74
CA LEU A 70 -2.29 -3.61 4.47
C LEU A 70 -1.37 -4.74 4.98
N GLY A 71 -1.74 -5.40 6.07
CA GLY A 71 -1.01 -6.59 6.56
C GLY A 71 -0.97 -7.72 5.52
N ASP A 72 -2.01 -7.88 4.71
CA ASP A 72 -2.04 -8.84 3.62
C ASP A 72 -1.14 -8.40 2.45
N TRP A 73 -1.06 -7.08 2.20
CA TRP A 73 -0.15 -6.50 1.20
C TRP A 73 1.32 -6.69 1.59
N TYR A 74 1.64 -6.51 2.87
CA TYR A 74 2.97 -6.75 3.43
C TYR A 74 3.46 -8.17 3.14
N ALA A 75 2.70 -9.18 3.56
CA ALA A 75 3.10 -10.58 3.39
C ALA A 75 3.22 -10.98 1.91
N ARG A 76 2.37 -10.42 1.03
CA ARG A 76 2.45 -10.69 -0.40
C ARG A 76 3.59 -9.96 -1.09
N ALA A 77 3.94 -8.74 -0.67
CA ALA A 77 5.11 -8.04 -1.17
C ALA A 77 6.39 -8.83 -0.85
N GLU A 78 6.55 -9.27 0.41
CA GLU A 78 7.68 -10.11 0.83
C GLU A 78 7.76 -11.42 0.03
N SER A 79 6.62 -12.14 -0.10
CA SER A 79 6.56 -13.38 -0.87
C SER A 79 6.93 -13.16 -2.35
N TRP A 80 6.40 -12.09 -2.96
CA TRP A 80 6.66 -11.74 -4.36
C TRP A 80 8.14 -11.43 -4.62
N HIS A 81 8.82 -10.79 -3.66
CA HIS A 81 10.25 -10.48 -3.73
C HIS A 81 11.10 -11.72 -3.48
N ALA A 82 10.76 -12.53 -2.48
CA ALA A 82 11.44 -13.79 -2.18
C ALA A 82 11.48 -14.74 -3.38
N GLU A 83 10.37 -14.86 -4.12
CA GLU A 83 10.28 -15.65 -5.36
C GLU A 83 11.23 -15.18 -6.47
N ARG A 84 11.68 -13.92 -6.42
CA ARG A 84 12.61 -13.32 -7.39
C ARG A 84 14.06 -13.28 -6.90
N GLY A 85 14.36 -13.98 -5.80
CA GLY A 85 15.69 -14.04 -5.20
C GLY A 85 16.01 -12.89 -4.24
N ASN A 86 15.05 -12.01 -3.95
CA ASN A 86 15.22 -10.91 -3.00
C ASN A 86 14.86 -11.36 -1.58
N THR A 87 15.61 -12.30 -1.02
CA THR A 87 15.31 -12.95 0.28
C THR A 87 15.60 -12.08 1.51
N ALA A 88 16.36 -11.00 1.36
CA ALA A 88 16.62 -10.01 2.42
C ALA A 88 15.56 -8.88 2.48
N ALA A 89 14.56 -8.90 1.60
CA ALA A 89 13.63 -7.79 1.41
C ALA A 89 12.45 -7.83 2.40
N SER A 90 12.70 -7.54 3.67
CA SER A 90 11.59 -7.14 4.54
C SER A 90 11.13 -5.74 4.13
N VAL A 91 9.85 -5.59 3.82
CA VAL A 91 9.26 -4.31 3.41
C VAL A 91 8.43 -3.79 4.57
N SER A 92 8.95 -2.85 5.34
CA SER A 92 8.20 -2.27 6.46
C SER A 92 6.88 -1.64 6.00
N LEU A 93 5.92 -1.56 6.92
CA LEU A 93 4.59 -0.99 6.64
C LEU A 93 4.67 0.45 6.09
N ALA A 94 5.51 1.31 6.65
CA ALA A 94 5.58 2.71 6.24
C ALA A 94 6.11 2.93 4.79
N PRO A 95 7.20 2.28 4.34
CA PRO A 95 7.61 2.26 2.94
C PRO A 95 6.54 1.69 1.99
N LEU A 96 5.85 0.62 2.39
CA LEU A 96 4.71 0.09 1.63
C LEU A 96 3.59 1.13 1.52
N MET A 97 3.36 1.90 2.59
CA MET A 97 2.39 2.97 2.59
C MET A 97 2.71 4.11 1.66
N CYS A 98 3.97 4.53 1.68
CA CYS A 98 4.47 5.52 0.74
C CYS A 98 4.32 5.00 -0.71
N ALA A 99 4.68 3.75 -0.98
CA ALA A 99 4.62 3.16 -2.31
C ALA A 99 3.21 3.08 -2.89
N VAL A 100 2.25 2.63 -2.09
CA VAL A 100 0.86 2.48 -2.53
C VAL A 100 0.19 3.86 -2.72
N LEU A 101 0.66 4.94 -2.07
CA LEU A 101 0.25 6.31 -2.39
C LEU A 101 0.93 6.85 -3.64
N ALA A 102 2.24 6.65 -3.72
CA ALA A 102 3.08 7.11 -4.83
C ALA A 102 2.68 6.49 -6.16
N ALA A 103 2.16 5.26 -6.16
CA ALA A 103 1.66 4.58 -7.36
C ALA A 103 0.54 5.37 -8.05
N GLY A 104 -0.22 6.20 -7.32
CA GLY A 104 -1.26 7.06 -7.88
C GLY A 104 -2.53 6.35 -8.33
N ASP A 105 -2.50 5.04 -8.54
CA ASP A 105 -3.65 4.23 -8.98
C ASP A 105 -4.40 3.54 -7.85
N ILE A 106 -3.88 3.57 -6.62
CA ILE A 106 -4.48 2.86 -5.49
C ILE A 106 -5.21 3.85 -4.60
N ARG A 107 -6.47 3.51 -4.30
CA ARG A 107 -7.26 4.21 -3.30
C ARG A 107 -7.14 3.48 -1.97
N TRP A 108 -7.10 4.28 -0.94
CA TRP A 108 -6.91 3.80 0.41
C TRP A 108 -8.13 4.20 1.19
N GLN A 109 -8.63 3.25 1.96
CA GLN A 109 -9.80 3.43 2.77
C GLN A 109 -9.42 3.16 4.21
N ALA A 110 -9.70 4.12 5.08
CA ALA A 110 -9.52 3.97 6.51
C ALA A 110 -10.63 4.73 7.24
N PRO A 111 -11.10 4.22 8.39
CA PRO A 111 -11.73 5.06 9.39
C PRO A 111 -10.72 6.12 9.85
N PRO A 112 -11.07 7.43 9.84
CA PRO A 112 -10.13 8.50 10.23
C PRO A 112 -9.56 8.32 11.64
N ASP A 113 -10.33 7.70 12.54
CA ASP A 113 -10.02 7.45 13.95
C ASP A 113 -9.14 6.21 14.18
N ARG A 114 -9.01 5.32 13.19
CA ARG A 114 -8.27 4.06 13.31
C ARG A 114 -7.01 4.02 12.47
N TRP A 115 -6.60 5.17 11.96
CA TRP A 115 -5.32 5.33 11.31
C TRP A 115 -4.18 5.18 12.33
N PRO A 116 -3.10 4.41 12.04
CA PRO A 116 -2.82 3.62 10.84
C PRO A 116 -3.19 2.12 10.96
N HIS A 117 -3.94 1.73 11.99
CA HIS A 117 -4.20 0.33 12.34
C HIS A 117 -5.18 -0.40 11.41
N ASP A 118 -6.25 0.27 10.93
CA ASP A 118 -7.32 -0.34 10.12
C ASP A 118 -7.37 0.22 8.69
N VAL A 119 -6.24 0.13 7.99
CA VAL A 119 -6.11 0.66 6.63
C VAL A 119 -6.29 -0.43 5.58
N LEU A 120 -7.23 -0.21 4.68
CA LEU A 120 -7.48 -1.03 3.50
C LEU A 120 -6.91 -0.33 2.26
N ALA A 121 -6.20 -1.07 1.43
CA ALA A 121 -5.71 -0.59 0.15
C ALA A 121 -6.39 -1.37 -0.99
N GLY A 122 -6.86 -0.64 -2.02
CA GLY A 122 -7.52 -1.23 -3.18
C GLY A 122 -7.35 -0.38 -4.43
N LEU A 123 -7.22 -1.02 -5.59
CA LEU A 123 -7.08 -0.31 -6.86
C LEU A 123 -8.29 0.63 -7.09
N ALA A 124 -8.03 1.83 -7.58
CA ALA A 124 -9.06 2.83 -7.81
C ALA A 124 -10.11 2.30 -8.81
N TRP A 125 -11.39 2.50 -8.50
CA TRP A 125 -12.54 2.08 -9.33
C TRP A 125 -12.36 2.37 -10.81
N SER A 126 -11.92 1.35 -11.51
CA SER A 126 -11.97 1.19 -12.95
C SER A 126 -12.00 -0.32 -13.13
N GLY A 127 -13.16 -0.87 -13.50
CA GLY A 127 -13.44 -2.30 -13.45
C GLY A 127 -12.34 -3.15 -14.11
N GLY A 128 -11.54 -3.83 -13.29
CA GLY A 128 -10.42 -4.65 -13.74
C GLY A 128 -9.14 -3.92 -14.15
N ALA A 129 -8.90 -2.69 -13.70
CA ALA A 129 -7.75 -1.91 -14.17
C ALA A 129 -6.39 -2.34 -13.58
N VAL A 130 -5.43 -2.39 -14.49
CA VAL A 130 -4.00 -2.59 -14.32
C VAL A 130 -3.38 -1.36 -13.65
N ALA A 131 -2.35 -1.51 -12.80
CA ALA A 131 -1.47 -0.40 -12.45
C ALA A 131 -1.00 0.36 -13.72
N THR A 132 -1.12 1.68 -13.71
CA THR A 132 -0.82 2.57 -14.84
C THR A 132 0.39 3.44 -14.51
N PRO A 133 0.89 4.26 -15.45
CA PRO A 133 1.89 5.26 -15.15
C PRO A 133 1.40 6.47 -14.31
N ALA A 134 0.36 6.34 -13.48
CA ALA A 134 -0.23 7.44 -12.70
C ALA A 134 0.73 8.06 -11.68
N TRP A 135 1.79 7.36 -11.29
CA TRP A 135 2.89 7.94 -10.50
C TRP A 135 3.53 9.16 -11.18
N ARG A 136 3.46 9.27 -12.51
CA ARG A 136 3.90 10.47 -13.25
C ARG A 136 3.06 11.69 -12.91
N ASP A 137 1.76 11.50 -12.70
CA ASP A 137 0.89 12.57 -12.22
C ASP A 137 1.19 12.95 -10.78
N VAL A 138 1.55 11.98 -9.92
CA VAL A 138 2.03 12.28 -8.56
C VAL A 138 3.29 13.15 -8.60
N LEU A 139 4.26 12.82 -9.47
CA LEU A 139 5.45 13.62 -9.67
C LEU A 139 5.15 15.02 -10.23
N ARG A 140 4.21 15.12 -11.18
CA ARG A 140 3.83 16.37 -11.83
C ARG A 140 3.07 17.31 -10.89
N THR A 141 2.12 16.76 -10.14
CA THR A 141 1.22 17.52 -9.26
C THR A 141 1.72 17.65 -7.82
N LYS A 142 2.78 16.90 -7.47
CA LYS A 142 3.30 16.78 -6.10
C LYS A 142 2.24 16.36 -5.08
N THR A 143 1.20 15.67 -5.54
CA THR A 143 0.03 15.30 -4.75
C THR A 143 -0.32 13.83 -5.00
N CYS A 144 -0.42 13.05 -3.93
CA CYS A 144 -0.96 11.68 -4.00
C CYS A 144 -2.49 11.73 -3.92
N ARG A 145 -3.14 10.67 -4.40
CA ARG A 145 -4.60 10.57 -4.27
C ARG A 145 -5.02 10.62 -2.79
N PRO A 146 -6.10 11.36 -2.46
CA PRO A 146 -6.53 11.49 -1.08
C PRO A 146 -7.02 10.16 -0.52
N MET A 147 -6.79 9.96 0.78
CA MET A 147 -7.43 8.89 1.54
C MET A 147 -8.95 9.10 1.51
N VAL A 148 -9.69 8.03 1.22
CA VAL A 148 -11.15 8.07 1.19
C VAL A 148 -11.63 7.51 2.52
N PRO A 149 -12.35 8.28 3.35
CA PRO A 149 -12.97 7.73 4.55
C PRO A 149 -13.91 6.60 4.15
N VAL A 150 -13.80 5.43 4.80
CA VAL A 150 -14.84 4.41 4.66
C VAL A 150 -16.12 5.04 5.20
N LYS A 151 -17.19 5.09 4.39
CA LYS A 151 -18.52 5.29 4.95
C LYS A 151 -18.78 4.07 5.82
N LEU A 152 -18.54 4.22 7.12
CA LEU A 152 -19.06 3.28 8.10
C LEU A 152 -20.57 3.34 7.97
N GLU A 153 -21.15 2.46 7.15
CA GLU A 153 -22.41 1.87 7.56
C GLU A 153 -22.11 1.36 8.97
N ARG A 154 -22.78 1.94 9.96
CA ARG A 154 -22.67 1.48 11.34
C ARG A 154 -23.17 0.05 11.34
N HIS A 155 -22.29 -0.91 11.03
CA HIS A 155 -22.45 -2.26 11.52
C HIS A 155 -22.34 -2.09 13.02
N SER A 156 -23.50 -2.05 13.67
CA SER A 156 -23.64 -2.21 15.10
C SER A 156 -22.63 -3.25 15.52
N ALA A 157 -21.70 -2.87 16.40
CA ALA A 157 -20.74 -3.81 16.96
C ALA A 157 -21.53 -5.06 17.36
N PRO A 158 -21.04 -6.29 17.06
CA PRO A 158 -21.71 -7.48 17.55
C PRO A 158 -21.88 -7.27 19.05
N HIS A 159 -23.13 -7.21 19.50
CA HIS A 159 -23.43 -7.09 20.92
C HIS A 159 -22.58 -8.14 21.63
N PRO A 160 -21.87 -7.80 22.72
CA PRO A 160 -21.24 -8.84 23.52
C PRO A 160 -22.35 -9.82 23.88
N LEU A 161 -22.21 -11.06 23.41
CA LEU A 161 -23.02 -12.16 23.91
C LEU A 161 -22.64 -12.28 25.39
N ILE A 162 -23.38 -11.58 26.24
CA ILE A 162 -23.34 -11.80 27.67
C ILE A 162 -23.84 -13.24 27.83
N TYR A 163 -22.89 -14.15 28.00
CA TYR A 163 -23.18 -15.51 28.40
C TYR A 163 -23.73 -15.43 29.83
N SER A 164 -25.06 -15.46 29.97
CA SER A 164 -25.68 -15.73 31.26
C SER A 164 -25.49 -17.23 31.53
N PRO A 165 -24.67 -17.63 32.51
CA PRO A 165 -24.69 -19.02 32.96
C PRO A 165 -26.08 -19.26 33.58
N GLY A 166 -26.67 -20.40 33.23
CA GLY A 166 -28.06 -20.72 33.49
C GLY A 166 -28.51 -20.49 34.94
N ALA A 167 -29.77 -20.08 35.06
CA ALA A 167 -30.55 -20.26 36.28
C ALA A 167 -30.62 -21.76 36.59
N GLY A 168 -30.05 -22.12 37.73
CA GLY A 168 -30.25 -23.39 38.43
C GLY A 168 -30.68 -23.09 39.85
#